data_AF-A0A948YCF1-F1
#
_entry.id   AF-A0A948YCF1-F1
#
_cell.length_a   1.000
_cell.length_b   1.000
_cell.length_c   1.000
_cell.angle_alpha   90.00
_cell.angle_beta   90.00
_cell.angle_gamma   90.00
#
_symmetry.space_group_name_H-M   'P 1'
#
loop_
_entity.id
_entity.type
_entity.pdbx_description
1 polymer ?
#
loop_
_entity_poly.entity_id
_entity_poly.type
_entity_poly.pdbx_seq_one_letter_code
_entity_poly.pdbx_strand_id
1 'polypeptide(L)'
;KKQKDRFVSIFGRLEALVTEFAMIEEVTSLDTQNGFKEYRLVDIIDGAIDMAMVEREHVTIEVNADVKIMANYRLYTTAIKNMIDNGIKYSPDGHVKILMINNELCFESKGKCIAHPLQYYIEPFTKENPSKNSFGLGLYLVDSILKAHSQVLAHEYHAGINRFIFA
;
A
#
# COMPACT_ATOMS: atom_id res chain seq x y z
N LYS A 1 -9.38 -8.77 -32.05
CA LYS A 1 -8.86 -9.35 -30.78
C LYS A 1 -7.97 -8.34 -30.05
N LYS A 2 -6.78 -8.00 -30.58
CA LYS A 2 -5.83 -7.01 -29.99
C LYS A 2 -6.43 -5.63 -29.60
N GLN A 3 -7.35 -5.07 -30.39
CA GLN A 3 -8.02 -3.81 -30.02
C GLN A 3 -9.03 -4.00 -28.87
N LYS A 4 -9.78 -5.11 -28.85
CA LYS A 4 -10.74 -5.43 -27.78
C LYS A 4 -10.03 -5.61 -26.45
N ASP A 5 -8.91 -6.34 -26.43
CA ASP A 5 -8.10 -6.56 -25.23
C ASP A 5 -7.52 -5.24 -24.70
N ARG A 6 -7.11 -4.33 -25.62
CA ARG A 6 -6.68 -2.97 -25.26
C ARG A 6 -7.81 -2.17 -24.61
N PHE A 7 -9.03 -2.22 -25.14
CA PHE A 7 -10.18 -1.54 -24.53
C PHE A 7 -10.51 -2.10 -23.14
N VAL A 8 -10.54 -3.43 -22.98
CA VAL A 8 -10.78 -4.07 -21.68
C VAL A 8 -9.75 -3.60 -20.65
N SER A 9 -8.47 -3.57 -21.02
CA SER A 9 -7.42 -3.06 -20.13
C SER A 9 -7.60 -1.58 -19.79
N ILE A 10 -8.01 -0.73 -20.73
CA ILE A 10 -8.30 0.69 -20.47
C ILE A 10 -9.48 0.86 -19.52
N PHE A 11 -10.57 0.12 -19.71
CA PHE A 11 -11.76 0.22 -18.86
C PHE A 11 -11.47 -0.24 -17.44
N GLY A 12 -10.83 -1.39 -17.24
CA GLY A 12 -10.47 -1.85 -15.89
C GLY A 12 -9.52 -0.89 -15.18
N ARG A 13 -8.67 -0.20 -15.95
CA ARG A 13 -7.81 0.87 -15.45
C ARG A 13 -8.60 2.11 -15.02
N LEU A 14 -9.57 2.55 -15.81
CA LEU A 14 -10.46 3.67 -15.43
C LEU A 14 -11.31 3.32 -14.20
N GLU A 15 -11.76 2.08 -14.10
CA GLU A 15 -12.51 1.60 -12.94
C GLU A 15 -11.65 1.66 -11.66
N ALA A 16 -10.42 1.15 -11.71
CA ALA A 16 -9.47 1.25 -10.59
C ALA A 16 -9.22 2.71 -10.17
N LEU A 17 -9.08 3.63 -11.13
CA LEU A 17 -8.97 5.07 -10.84
C LEU A 17 -10.19 5.60 -10.09
N VAL A 18 -11.40 5.29 -10.56
CA VAL A 18 -12.63 5.77 -9.94
C VAL A 18 -12.75 5.23 -8.52
N THR A 19 -12.36 3.97 -8.30
CA THR A 19 -12.31 3.38 -6.96
C THR A 19 -11.29 4.08 -6.05
N GLU A 20 -10.07 4.32 -6.54
CA GLU A 20 -9.04 5.05 -5.79
C GLU A 20 -9.51 6.46 -5.41
N PHE A 21 -10.15 7.19 -6.34
CA PHE A 21 -10.73 8.50 -6.05
C PHE A 21 -11.87 8.46 -5.04
N ALA A 22 -12.78 7.50 -5.18
CA ALA A 22 -13.87 7.33 -4.21
C ALA A 22 -13.34 7.06 -2.80
N MET A 23 -12.26 6.29 -2.68
CA MET A 23 -11.60 6.06 -1.40
C MET A 23 -10.93 7.33 -0.86
N ILE A 24 -10.27 8.13 -1.69
CA ILE A 24 -9.69 9.41 -1.27
C ILE A 24 -10.78 10.36 -0.76
N GLU A 25 -11.89 10.50 -1.50
CA GLU A 25 -13.03 11.31 -1.07
C GLU A 25 -13.58 10.84 0.28
N GLU A 26 -13.74 9.53 0.47
CA GLU A 26 -14.18 8.94 1.74
C GLU A 26 -13.22 9.27 2.89
N VAL A 27 -11.90 9.11 2.67
CA VAL A 27 -10.85 9.45 3.64
C VAL A 27 -10.93 10.92 4.06
N THR A 28 -11.25 11.83 3.14
CA THR A 28 -11.36 13.27 3.41
C THR A 28 -12.71 13.71 3.98
N SER A 29 -13.73 12.85 3.91
CA SER A 29 -15.07 13.16 4.42
C SER A 29 -15.13 13.10 5.94
N LEU A 30 -15.97 13.96 6.56
CA LEU A 30 -16.14 14.08 8.02
C LEU A 30 -16.63 12.79 8.72
N ASP A 31 -17.07 11.78 7.97
CA ASP A 31 -17.64 10.54 8.49
C ASP A 31 -16.58 9.48 8.87
N THR A 32 -15.28 9.76 8.66
CA THR A 32 -14.19 8.81 8.97
C THR A 32 -14.13 8.41 10.43
N GLN A 33 -14.63 9.23 11.36
CA GLN A 33 -14.66 8.93 12.80
C GLN A 33 -15.57 7.73 13.14
N ASN A 34 -16.56 7.40 12.31
CA ASN A 34 -17.50 6.30 12.56
C ASN A 34 -16.97 4.89 12.22
N GLY A 35 -15.73 4.78 11.73
CA GLY A 35 -15.15 3.50 11.29
C GLY A 35 -14.04 2.92 12.16
N PHE A 36 -13.50 3.69 13.12
CA PHE A 36 -12.34 3.25 13.90
C PHE A 36 -12.76 2.29 15.00
N LYS A 37 -12.13 1.11 15.02
CA LYS A 37 -12.26 0.12 16.08
C LYS A 37 -10.91 -0.51 16.35
N GLU A 38 -10.81 -1.19 17.48
CA GLU A 38 -9.63 -1.98 17.81
C GLU A 38 -9.65 -3.30 17.01
N TYR A 39 -8.57 -3.58 16.29
CA TYR A 39 -8.37 -4.80 15.54
C TYR A 39 -6.99 -5.38 15.82
N ARG A 40 -6.85 -6.70 15.69
CA ARG A 40 -5.52 -7.31 15.67
C ARG A 40 -4.85 -6.98 14.36
N LEU A 41 -3.60 -6.53 14.42
CA LEU A 41 -2.88 -6.12 13.22
C LEU A 41 -2.72 -7.28 12.23
N VAL A 42 -2.52 -8.50 12.74
CA VAL A 42 -2.44 -9.72 11.91
C VAL A 42 -3.70 -9.98 11.09
N ASP A 43 -4.89 -9.69 11.63
CA ASP A 43 -6.16 -9.90 10.91
C ASP A 43 -6.28 -8.90 9.73
N ILE A 44 -5.81 -7.66 9.91
CA ILE A 44 -5.77 -6.64 8.85
C ILE A 44 -4.75 -7.03 7.77
N ILE A 45 -3.58 -7.54 8.16
CA ILE A 45 -2.55 -8.01 7.24
C ILE A 45 -3.07 -9.20 6.41
N ASP A 46 -3.72 -10.17 7.05
CA ASP A 46 -4.35 -11.31 6.35
C ASP A 46 -5.39 -10.83 5.34
N GLY A 47 -6.27 -9.90 5.75
CA GLY A 47 -7.25 -9.27 4.84
C GLY A 47 -6.60 -8.54 3.66
N ALA A 48 -5.43 -7.92 3.87
CA ALA A 48 -4.69 -7.24 2.82
C ALA A 48 -4.02 -8.20 1.84
N ILE A 49 -3.51 -9.34 2.33
CA ILE A 49 -2.95 -10.42 1.50
C ILE A 49 -4.05 -11.03 0.62
N ASP A 50 -5.21 -11.33 1.20
CA ASP A 50 -6.37 -11.86 0.48
C ASP A 50 -6.84 -10.86 -0.60
N MET A 51 -6.91 -9.57 -0.25
CA MET A 51 -7.27 -8.50 -1.19
C MET A 51 -6.21 -8.30 -2.28
N ALA A 52 -4.94 -8.52 -1.98
CA ALA A 52 -3.86 -8.47 -2.98
C ALA A 52 -3.90 -9.65 -3.95
N MET A 53 -4.58 -10.75 -3.57
CA MET A 53 -4.60 -12.03 -4.32
C MET A 53 -3.18 -12.58 -4.55
N VAL A 54 -2.32 -12.45 -3.54
CA VAL A 54 -0.92 -12.89 -3.59
C VAL A 54 -0.75 -14.20 -2.84
N GLU A 55 0.12 -15.07 -3.35
CA GLU A 55 0.44 -16.32 -2.66
C GLU A 55 1.29 -16.03 -1.42
N ARG A 56 1.00 -16.73 -0.31
CA ARG A 56 1.67 -16.50 0.98
C ARG A 56 3.19 -16.67 0.92
N GLU A 57 3.73 -17.44 -0.03
CA GLU A 57 5.17 -17.60 -0.20
C GLU A 57 5.90 -16.30 -0.57
N HIS A 58 5.21 -15.32 -1.16
CA HIS A 58 5.76 -14.00 -1.51
C HIS A 58 5.70 -12.99 -0.35
N VAL A 59 5.18 -13.40 0.82
CA VAL A 59 4.97 -12.51 1.97
C VAL A 59 5.51 -13.16 3.24
N THR A 60 6.50 -12.53 3.87
CA THR A 60 6.94 -12.90 5.23
C THR A 60 6.29 -11.96 6.25
N ILE A 61 5.71 -12.51 7.31
CA ILE A 61 5.09 -11.74 8.40
C ILE A 61 5.86 -12.01 9.69
N GLU A 62 6.47 -10.97 10.25
CA GLU A 62 7.15 -10.96 11.55
C GLU A 62 6.48 -9.93 12.47
N VAL A 63 5.19 -10.14 12.70
CA VAL A 63 4.34 -9.31 13.56
C VAL A 63 3.78 -10.17 14.69
N ASN A 64 3.86 -9.68 15.92
CA ASN A 64 3.30 -10.39 17.07
C ASN A 64 1.76 -10.42 16.97
N ALA A 65 1.17 -11.60 17.16
CA ALA A 65 -0.25 -11.87 17.02
C ALA A 65 -1.15 -11.12 18.03
N ASP A 66 -0.58 -10.61 19.13
CA ASP A 66 -1.27 -9.84 20.16
C ASP A 66 -1.26 -8.33 19.89
N VAL A 67 -0.54 -7.86 18.87
CA VAL A 67 -0.53 -6.45 18.49
C VAL A 67 -1.91 -6.04 18.00
N LYS A 68 -2.45 -4.99 18.64
CA LYS A 68 -3.72 -4.37 18.25
C LYS A 68 -3.52 -2.91 17.91
N ILE A 69 -4.31 -2.44 16.95
CA ILE A 69 -4.32 -1.04 16.52
C ILE A 69 -5.75 -0.51 16.48
N MET A 70 -5.90 0.80 16.69
CA MET A 70 -7.13 1.52 16.44
C MET A 70 -7.14 1.96 14.97
N ALA A 71 -8.00 1.36 14.16
CA ALA A 71 -8.00 1.62 12.72
C ALA A 71 -9.40 1.55 12.12
N ASN A 72 -9.60 2.28 11.03
CA ASN A 72 -10.66 1.95 10.09
C ASN A 72 -10.20 0.73 9.27
N TYR A 73 -10.78 -0.43 9.55
CA TYR A 73 -10.34 -1.71 8.98
C TYR A 73 -10.19 -1.65 7.47
N ARG A 74 -11.21 -1.15 6.75
CA ARG A 74 -11.20 -1.12 5.29
C ARG A 74 -10.08 -0.24 4.76
N LEU A 75 -9.96 0.98 5.27
CA LEU A 75 -8.93 1.91 4.82
C LEU A 75 -7.53 1.37 5.11
N TYR A 76 -7.27 0.91 6.33
CA TYR A 76 -5.96 0.41 6.71
C TYR A 76 -5.58 -0.85 5.93
N THR A 77 -6.53 -1.77 5.71
CA THR A 77 -6.34 -2.94 4.84
C THR A 77 -5.92 -2.53 3.43
N THR A 78 -6.57 -1.51 2.85
CA THR A 78 -6.21 -0.99 1.53
C THR A 78 -4.79 -0.41 1.51
N ALA A 79 -4.37 0.32 2.55
CA ALA A 79 -3.02 0.85 2.64
C ALA A 79 -1.98 -0.28 2.68
N ILE A 80 -2.17 -1.29 3.54
CA ILE A 80 -1.29 -2.47 3.62
C ILE A 80 -1.25 -3.22 2.29
N LYS A 81 -2.39 -3.41 1.63
CA LYS A 81 -2.47 -4.06 0.31
C LYS A 81 -1.66 -3.32 -0.75
N ASN A 82 -1.69 -1.98 -0.75
CA ASN A 82 -0.86 -1.18 -1.66
C ASN A 82 0.64 -1.35 -1.38
N MET A 83 1.02 -1.49 -0.11
CA MET A 83 2.41 -1.77 0.26
C MET A 83 2.86 -3.16 -0.19
N ILE A 84 2.00 -4.18 -0.05
CA ILE A 84 2.24 -5.54 -0.54
C ILE A 84 2.43 -5.54 -2.06
N ASP A 85 1.50 -4.93 -2.80
CA ASP A 85 1.57 -4.81 -4.26
C ASP A 85 2.89 -4.17 -4.70
N ASN A 86 3.28 -3.08 -4.05
CA ASN A 86 4.52 -2.38 -4.36
C ASN A 86 5.74 -3.24 -4.05
N GLY A 87 5.77 -3.91 -2.89
CA GLY A 87 6.84 -4.81 -2.50
C GLY A 87 7.07 -5.90 -3.53
N ILE A 88 6.02 -6.59 -3.95
CA ILE A 88 6.09 -7.68 -4.94
C ILE A 88 6.44 -7.14 -6.34
N LYS A 89 5.80 -6.06 -6.77
CA LYS A 89 5.97 -5.51 -8.13
C LYS A 89 7.35 -4.94 -8.41
N TYR A 90 7.99 -4.36 -7.40
CA TYR A 90 9.27 -3.68 -7.56
C TYR A 90 10.46 -4.45 -6.99
N SER A 91 10.22 -5.50 -6.18
CA SER A 91 11.30 -6.38 -5.71
C SER A 91 11.79 -7.32 -6.82
N PRO A 92 13.11 -7.52 -6.99
CA PRO A 92 13.65 -8.44 -7.99
C PRO A 92 13.32 -9.91 -7.69
N ASP A 93 13.03 -10.26 -6.44
CA ASP A 93 12.61 -11.61 -6.03
C ASP A 93 11.09 -11.72 -5.83
N GLY A 94 10.33 -10.66 -6.13
CA GLY A 94 8.87 -10.68 -5.97
C GLY A 94 8.40 -10.82 -4.52
N HIS A 95 9.24 -10.52 -3.53
CA HIS A 95 8.95 -10.77 -2.12
C HIS A 95 8.82 -9.50 -1.30
N VAL A 96 7.93 -9.52 -0.30
CA VAL A 96 7.80 -8.46 0.71
C VAL A 96 7.82 -9.04 2.13
N LYS A 97 8.55 -8.38 3.01
CA LYS A 97 8.59 -8.70 4.45
C LYS A 97 7.88 -7.62 5.23
N ILE A 98 6.92 -8.02 6.07
CA ILE A 98 6.13 -7.15 6.94
C ILE A 98 6.56 -7.43 8.38
N LEU A 99 7.00 -6.41 9.10
CA LEU A 99 7.48 -6.56 10.48
C LEU A 99 7.18 -5.32 11.33
N MET A 100 7.27 -5.47 12.65
CA MET A 100 7.22 -4.34 13.58
C MET A 100 8.63 -3.98 14.05
N ILE A 101 9.01 -2.71 13.97
CA ILE A 101 10.25 -2.16 14.54
C ILE A 101 9.87 -0.95 15.39
N ASN A 102 10.25 -0.92 16.67
CA ASN A 102 9.97 0.21 17.57
C ASN A 102 8.48 0.67 17.58
N ASN A 103 7.54 -0.28 17.53
CA ASN A 103 6.09 -0.04 17.42
C ASN A 103 5.62 0.59 16.09
N GLU A 104 6.46 0.63 15.07
CA GLU A 104 6.11 1.06 13.71
C GLU A 104 5.96 -0.16 12.79
N LEU A 105 4.99 -0.12 11.89
CA LEU A 105 4.77 -1.19 10.91
C LEU A 105 5.65 -0.93 9.68
N CYS A 106 6.53 -1.87 9.38
CA CYS A 106 7.51 -1.77 8.31
C CYS A 106 7.23 -2.77 7.18
N PHE A 107 7.45 -2.31 5.95
CA PHE A 107 7.39 -3.08 4.72
C PHE A 107 8.75 -3.05 4.05
N GLU A 108 9.44 -4.19 4.05
CA GLU A 108 10.77 -4.36 3.48
C GLU A 108 10.70 -5.15 2.17
N SER A 109 11.35 -4.64 1.14
CA SER A 109 11.54 -5.35 -0.12
C SER A 109 12.95 -5.13 -0.66
N LYS A 110 13.49 -6.13 -1.36
CA LYS A 110 14.81 -6.00 -2.00
C LYS A 110 14.68 -5.06 -3.20
N GLY A 111 15.76 -4.38 -3.55
CA GLY A 111 15.80 -3.59 -4.77
C GLY A 111 16.76 -2.44 -4.70
N LYS A 112 16.75 -1.63 -5.76
CA LYS A 112 17.47 -0.35 -5.75
C LYS A 112 16.68 0.65 -4.93
N CYS A 113 17.39 1.57 -4.27
CA CYS A 113 16.76 2.73 -3.65
C CYS A 113 15.86 3.45 -4.67
N ILE A 114 14.71 3.96 -4.21
CA ILE A 114 13.87 4.85 -5.01
C ILE A 114 14.70 6.03 -5.55
N ALA A 115 14.43 6.44 -6.78
CA ALA A 115 15.24 7.43 -7.50
C ALA A 115 15.02 8.87 -7.03
N HIS A 116 13.87 9.16 -6.41
CA HIS A 116 13.50 10.47 -5.90
C HIS A 116 13.20 10.42 -4.39
N PRO A 117 13.13 11.57 -3.70
CA PRO A 117 12.62 11.59 -2.32
C PRO A 117 11.20 11.04 -2.24
N LEU A 118 10.82 10.45 -1.10
CA LEU A 118 9.47 9.91 -0.87
C LEU A 118 8.36 10.91 -1.21
N GLN A 119 8.57 12.20 -0.92
CA GLN A 119 7.64 13.28 -1.24
C GLN A 119 7.20 13.26 -2.71
N TYR A 120 8.10 12.93 -3.64
CA TYR A 120 7.76 12.83 -5.04
C TYR A 120 6.74 11.72 -5.32
N TYR A 121 6.86 10.56 -4.67
CA TYR A 121 6.00 9.40 -4.95
C TYR A 121 4.65 9.46 -4.25
N ILE A 122 4.52 10.28 -3.21
CA ILE A 122 3.24 10.56 -2.57
C ILE A 122 2.51 11.72 -3.24
N GLU A 123 3.05 12.36 -4.28
CA GLU A 123 2.27 13.23 -5.14
C GLU A 123 1.43 12.40 -6.13
N PRO A 124 0.17 12.79 -6.39
CA PRO A 124 -0.69 12.05 -7.30
C PRO A 124 -0.13 12.04 -8.73
N PHE A 125 -0.32 10.90 -9.41
CA PHE A 125 0.07 10.65 -10.81
C PHE A 125 1.57 10.56 -11.09
N THR A 126 2.40 10.43 -10.05
CA THR A 126 3.84 10.28 -10.22
C THR A 126 4.25 8.85 -10.54
N LYS A 127 5.16 8.70 -11.52
CA LYS A 127 5.74 7.41 -11.94
C LYS A 127 7.13 7.59 -12.53
N GLU A 128 8.02 6.65 -12.24
CA GLU A 128 9.32 6.57 -12.92
C GLU A 128 9.20 6.10 -14.38
N ASN A 129 8.23 5.23 -14.68
CA ASN A 129 8.07 4.64 -16.01
C ASN A 129 6.62 4.79 -16.53
N PRO A 130 6.39 5.64 -17.54
CA PRO A 130 5.07 5.84 -18.16
C PRO A 130 4.47 4.56 -18.77
N SER A 131 5.33 3.60 -19.12
CA SER A 131 4.98 2.31 -19.73
C SER A 131 4.41 1.29 -18.73
N LYS A 132 4.58 1.49 -17.41
CA LYS A 132 3.98 0.60 -16.40
C LYS A 132 2.50 0.95 -16.25
N ASN A 133 1.63 -0.08 -16.24
CA ASN A 133 0.16 0.01 -16.16
C ASN A 133 -0.41 0.63 -14.83
N SER A 134 0.45 1.28 -14.06
CA SER A 134 0.18 2.22 -12.96
C SER A 134 -0.82 3.33 -13.28
N PHE A 135 -1.45 3.98 -12.29
CA PHE A 135 -1.81 5.41 -12.37
C PHE A 135 -0.93 6.34 -11.54
N GLY A 136 -0.13 5.80 -10.62
CA GLY A 136 0.75 6.60 -9.78
C GLY A 136 0.02 7.19 -8.58
N LEU A 137 -1.02 6.51 -8.11
CA LEU A 137 -1.83 6.93 -6.96
C LEU A 137 -1.64 6.04 -5.72
N GLY A 138 -0.97 4.89 -5.85
CA GLY A 138 -0.86 3.92 -4.75
C GLY A 138 -0.23 4.49 -3.48
N LEU A 139 0.93 5.15 -3.59
CA LEU A 139 1.59 5.75 -2.41
C LEU A 139 0.88 7.03 -1.93
N TYR A 140 0.25 7.80 -2.82
CA TYR A 140 -0.61 8.91 -2.42
C TYR A 140 -1.83 8.45 -1.60
N LEU A 141 -2.46 7.34 -2.00
CA LEU A 141 -3.56 6.73 -1.26
C LEU A 141 -3.10 6.22 0.11
N VAL A 142 -1.96 5.55 0.17
CA VAL A 142 -1.35 5.12 1.44
C VAL A 142 -1.13 6.31 2.36
N ASP A 143 -0.48 7.37 1.88
CA ASP A 143 -0.22 8.59 2.65
C ASP A 143 -1.52 9.27 3.12
N SER A 144 -2.55 9.33 2.27
CA SER A 144 -3.86 9.88 2.62
C SER A 144 -4.53 9.08 3.75
N ILE A 145 -4.49 7.75 3.67
CA ILE A 145 -5.05 6.86 4.68
C ILE A 145 -4.29 7.02 6.00
N LEU A 146 -2.95 7.05 5.97
CA LEU A 146 -2.14 7.22 7.17
C LEU A 146 -2.40 8.56 7.85
N LYS A 147 -2.52 9.64 7.09
CA LYS A 147 -2.89 10.97 7.63
C LYS A 147 -4.23 10.93 8.36
N ALA A 148 -5.23 10.22 7.83
CA ALA A 148 -6.51 10.02 8.53
C ALA A 148 -6.39 9.16 9.80
N HIS A 149 -5.35 8.33 9.91
CA HIS A 149 -5.01 7.57 11.12
C HIS A 149 -4.02 8.33 12.04
N SER A 150 -3.76 9.61 11.78
CA SER A 150 -2.75 10.41 12.50
C SER A 150 -1.33 9.84 12.44
N GLN A 151 -1.00 9.17 11.33
CA GLN A 151 0.30 8.57 11.03
C GLN A 151 0.92 9.22 9.80
N VAL A 152 2.20 8.94 9.57
CA VAL A 152 2.95 9.37 8.38
C VAL A 152 3.59 8.19 7.67
N LEU A 153 3.74 8.31 6.35
CA LEU A 153 4.56 7.39 5.57
C LEU A 153 6.01 7.87 5.60
N ALA A 154 6.92 7.02 6.03
CA ALA A 154 8.36 7.24 5.94
C ALA A 154 9.03 6.19 5.05
N HIS A 155 10.24 6.50 4.59
CA HIS A 155 11.06 5.61 3.77
C HIS A 155 12.51 5.65 4.24
N GLU A 156 13.11 4.48 4.33
CA GLU A 156 14.52 4.28 4.59
C GLU A 156 15.09 3.29 3.57
N TYR A 157 16.39 3.43 3.28
CA TYR A 157 17.09 2.48 2.43
C TYR A 157 18.40 2.07 3.09
N HIS A 158 18.59 0.76 3.23
CA HIS A 158 19.81 0.20 3.80
C HIS A 158 20.16 -1.13 3.13
N ALA A 159 21.42 -1.30 2.72
CA ALA A 159 21.97 -2.57 2.23
C ALA A 159 21.13 -3.28 1.13
N GLY A 160 20.52 -2.53 0.20
CA GLY A 160 19.72 -3.13 -0.88
C GLY A 160 18.26 -3.43 -0.51
N ILE A 161 17.82 -2.97 0.66
CA ILE A 161 16.45 -3.10 1.16
C ILE A 161 15.82 -1.71 1.15
N ASN A 162 14.66 -1.57 0.50
CA ASN A 162 13.76 -0.45 0.71
C ASN A 162 12.84 -0.79 1.87
N ARG A 163 12.75 0.09 2.86
CA ARG A 163 11.83 -0.01 3.99
C ARG A 163 10.86 1.16 3.94
N PHE A 164 9.58 0.86 3.81
CA PHE A 164 8.52 1.84 4.01
C PHE A 164 7.91 1.63 5.39
N ILE A 165 7.63 2.72 6.10
CA ILE A 165 7.30 2.69 7.53
C ILE A 165 6.01 3.46 7.73
N PHE A 166 5.06 2.84 8.43
CA PHE A 166 3.88 3.51 8.96
C PHE A 166 4.21 3.93 10.39
N ALA A 167 4.49 5.22 10.58
CA ALA A 167 4.86 5.82 11.86
C ALA A 167 3.68 6.63 12.42
#